data_AF-D5ADR4-F1
#
_entry.id   AF-D5ADR4-F1
#
_cell.length_a   1.000
_cell.length_b   1.000
_cell.length_c   1.000
_cell.angle_alpha   90.00
_cell.angle_beta   90.00
_cell.angle_gamma   90.00
#
_symmetry.space_group_name_H-M   'P 1'
#
loop_
_entity.id
_entity.type
_entity.pdbx_description
1 polymer ?
#
loop_
_entity_poly.entity_id
_entity_poly.type
_entity_poly.pdbx_seq_one_letter_code
_entity_poly.pdbx_strand_id
1 'polypeptide(L)'
;MDCLKEMQQHLQFFCPVCSKSVCDMSKVWEKLDEEVAATPMPESYQSKKIWILCNDCNATSEVLFHIVAQKCLNCNSYNTRQTRGCHTTNTCRL
;
A
#
# COMPACT_ATOMS: atom_id res chain seq x y z
N MET A 1 -9.96 26.34 2.03
CA MET A 1 -9.31 25.07 1.62
C MET A 1 -7.99 24.93 2.38
N ASP A 2 -7.98 25.30 3.65
CA ASP A 2 -6.75 25.55 4.39
C ASP A 2 -6.35 24.32 5.21
N CYS A 3 -7.34 23.56 5.71
CA CYS A 3 -7.13 22.28 6.37
C CYS A 3 -6.43 21.23 5.49
N LEU A 4 -6.76 21.14 4.19
CA LEU A 4 -6.09 20.22 3.27
C LEU A 4 -4.62 20.61 3.06
N LYS A 5 -4.32 21.91 2.96
CA LYS A 5 -2.95 22.42 2.80
C LYS A 5 -2.12 22.15 4.05
N GLU A 6 -2.68 22.37 5.24
CA GLU A 6 -2.02 22.06 6.51
C GLU A 6 -1.73 20.56 6.64
N MET A 7 -2.70 19.69 6.31
CA MET A 7 -2.47 18.25 6.28
C MET A 7 -1.30 17.87 5.35
N GLN A 8 -1.24 18.45 4.15
CA GLN A 8 -0.14 18.22 3.22
C GLN A 8 1.21 18.71 3.76
N GLN A 9 1.25 19.87 4.42
CA GLN A 9 2.47 20.38 5.07
C GLN A 9 2.96 19.46 6.19
N HIS A 10 2.04 18.79 6.88
CA HIS A 10 2.34 17.80 7.91
C HIS A 10 2.49 16.37 7.38
N LEU A 11 2.59 16.18 6.07
CA LEU A 11 2.72 14.87 5.41
C LEU A 11 1.57 13.89 5.71
N GLN A 12 0.40 14.41 6.07
CA GLN A 12 -0.82 13.64 6.30
C GLN A 12 -1.61 13.51 5.00
N PHE A 13 -1.18 12.59 4.15
CA PHE A 13 -1.82 12.34 2.85
C PHE A 13 -2.97 11.32 2.92
N PHE A 14 -3.34 10.88 4.12
CA PHE A 14 -4.36 9.85 4.33
C PHE A 14 -5.52 10.39 5.16
N CYS A 15 -6.74 10.02 4.78
CA CYS A 15 -7.94 10.38 5.52
C CYS A 15 -7.92 9.69 6.90
N PRO A 16 -8.03 10.41 8.02
CA PRO A 16 -7.98 9.79 9.35
C PRO A 16 -9.19 8.89 9.65
N VAL A 17 -10.27 9.01 8.87
CA VAL A 17 -11.50 8.22 9.04
C VAL A 17 -11.42 6.88 8.30
N CYS A 18 -10.94 6.89 7.05
CA CYS A 18 -10.98 5.70 6.18
C CYS A 18 -9.60 5.26 5.66
N SER A 19 -8.53 5.96 6.02
CA SER A 19 -7.14 5.71 5.61
C SER A 19 -6.86 5.82 4.10
N LYS A 20 -7.82 6.26 3.28
CA LYS A 20 -7.62 6.51 1.84
C LYS A 20 -6.73 7.71 1.59
N SER A 21 -5.96 7.68 0.51
CA SER A 21 -5.21 8.83 0.02
C SER A 21 -6.18 9.99 -0.30
N VAL A 22 -5.88 11.20 0.17
CA VAL A 22 -6.76 12.39 -0.01
C VAL A 22 -6.42 13.22 -1.25
N CYS A 23 -5.29 12.94 -1.89
CA CYS A 23 -4.84 13.59 -3.12
C CYS A 23 -4.13 12.58 -4.02
N ASP A 24 -3.77 13.01 -5.24
CA ASP A 24 -2.95 12.21 -6.14
C ASP A 24 -1.55 12.00 -5.54
N MET A 25 -1.21 10.74 -5.30
CA MET A 25 0.05 10.30 -4.73
C MET A 25 0.95 9.61 -5.75
N SER A 26 0.61 9.66 -7.05
CA SER A 26 1.34 8.94 -8.11
C SER A 26 2.84 9.23 -8.12
N LYS A 27 3.24 10.50 -7.94
CA LYS A 27 4.67 10.88 -7.85
C LYS A 27 5.39 10.31 -6.62
N VAL A 28 4.67 10.07 -5.53
CA VAL A 28 5.23 9.42 -4.34
C VAL A 28 5.36 7.93 -4.58
N TRP A 29 4.39 7.31 -5.25
CA TRP A 29 4.45 5.91 -5.67
C TRP A 29 5.59 5.65 -6.66
N GLU A 30 5.83 6.54 -7.63
CA GLU A 30 6.97 6.46 -8.55
C GLU A 30 8.32 6.48 -7.81
N LYS A 31 8.48 7.34 -6.80
CA LYS A 31 9.70 7.35 -5.98
C LYS A 31 9.87 6.05 -5.18
N LEU A 32 8.77 5.48 -4.68
CA LEU A 32 8.81 4.19 -4.00
C LEU A 32 9.14 3.04 -4.97
N ASP A 33 8.70 3.11 -6.22
CA ASP A 33 9.13 2.18 -7.28
C ASP A 33 10.65 2.24 -7.48
N GLU A 34 11.22 3.44 -7.56
CA GLU A 34 12.67 3.66 -7.69
C GLU A 34 13.44 3.12 -6.47
N GLU A 35 12.99 3.42 -5.25
CA GLU A 35 13.62 2.95 -4.01
C GLU A 35 13.56 1.42 -3.85
N VAL A 36 12.44 0.82 -4.26
CA VAL A 36 12.26 -0.64 -4.31
C VAL A 36 13.27 -1.25 -5.30
N ALA A 37 13.38 -0.69 -6.51
CA ALA A 37 14.32 -1.16 -7.51
C ALA A 37 15.80 -0.99 -7.07
N ALA A 38 16.11 0.09 -6.36
CA ALA A 38 17.45 0.36 -5.83
C ALA A 38 17.84 -0.51 -4.63
N THR A 39 16.87 -1.16 -3.97
CA THR A 39 17.07 -1.92 -2.73
C THR A 39 16.71 -3.40 -2.94
N PRO A 40 17.54 -4.19 -3.65
CA PRO A 40 17.22 -5.60 -3.92
C PRO A 40 17.09 -6.40 -2.61
N MET A 41 16.06 -7.26 -2.54
CA MET A 41 15.82 -8.09 -1.37
C MET A 41 16.88 -9.19 -1.21
N PRO A 42 17.35 -9.47 0.02
CA PRO A 42 18.22 -10.61 0.29
C PRO A 42 17.59 -11.93 -0.14
N GLU A 43 18.40 -12.90 -0.55
CA GLU A 43 17.95 -14.20 -1.08
C GLU A 43 16.95 -14.91 -0.17
N SER A 44 17.17 -14.87 1.15
CA SER A 44 16.27 -15.46 2.15
C SER A 44 14.85 -14.88 2.15
N TYR A 45 14.65 -13.70 1.56
CA TYR A 45 13.37 -13.00 1.50
C TYR A 45 12.82 -12.82 0.08
N GLN A 46 13.55 -13.17 -0.97
CA GLN A 46 13.11 -12.95 -2.36
C GLN A 46 11.79 -13.62 -2.71
N SER A 47 11.53 -14.81 -2.16
CA SER A 47 10.27 -15.54 -2.37
C SER A 47 9.27 -15.35 -1.23
N LYS A 48 9.57 -14.51 -0.23
CA LYS A 48 8.66 -14.27 0.88
C LYS A 48 7.44 -13.51 0.36
N LYS A 49 6.26 -14.07 0.57
CA LYS A 49 4.99 -13.43 0.26
C LYS A 49 4.26 -13.02 1.52
N ILE A 50 3.49 -11.94 1.42
CA ILE A 50 2.64 -11.43 2.49
C ILE A 50 1.29 -11.02 1.94
N TRP A 51 0.28 -11.07 2.79
CA TRP A 51 -1.05 -10.55 2.48
C TRP A 51 -1.11 -9.06 2.83
N ILE A 52 -1.70 -8.28 1.93
CA ILE A 52 -1.93 -6.85 2.12
C ILE A 52 -3.39 -6.51 1.85
N LEU A 53 -3.88 -5.46 2.52
CA LEU A 53 -5.07 -4.72 2.13
C LEU A 53 -4.63 -3.35 1.60
N CYS A 54 -5.08 -2.98 0.40
CA CYS A 54 -4.88 -1.62 -0.11
C CYS A 54 -5.98 -0.69 0.41
N ASN A 55 -5.60 0.40 1.05
CA ASN A 55 -6.56 1.37 1.59
C ASN A 55 -7.25 2.16 0.46
N ASP A 56 -6.60 2.35 -0.70
CA ASP A 56 -7.17 3.15 -1.79
C ASP A 56 -8.26 2.40 -2.57
N CYS A 57 -7.98 1.14 -2.98
CA CYS A 57 -8.94 0.32 -3.75
C CYS A 57 -9.67 -0.75 -2.93
N ASN A 58 -9.34 -0.93 -1.65
CA ASN A 58 -9.88 -1.97 -0.75
C ASN A 58 -9.63 -3.42 -1.19
N ALA A 59 -8.79 -3.65 -2.22
CA ALA A 59 -8.44 -5.00 -2.64
C ALA A 59 -7.50 -5.65 -1.61
N THR A 60 -7.75 -6.94 -1.34
CA THR A 60 -6.82 -7.80 -0.60
C THR A 60 -6.07 -8.67 -1.60
N SER A 61 -4.75 -8.74 -1.49
CA SER A 61 -3.91 -9.48 -2.40
C SER A 61 -2.67 -10.02 -1.71
N GLU A 62 -2.15 -11.13 -2.20
CA GLU A 62 -0.85 -11.66 -1.81
C GLU A 62 0.23 -11.05 -2.73
N VAL A 63 1.26 -10.44 -2.14
CA VAL A 63 2.36 -9.78 -2.87
C VAL A 63 3.71 -10.24 -2.35
N LEU A 64 4.76 -10.03 -3.14
CA LEU A 64 6.13 -10.22 -2.68
C LEU A 64 6.46 -9.19 -1.59
N PHE A 65 7.06 -9.67 -0.51
CA PHE A 65 7.49 -8.82 0.59
C PHE A 65 8.71 -8.01 0.18
N HIS A 66 8.60 -6.69 0.31
CA HIS A 66 9.73 -5.78 0.17
C HIS A 66 9.98 -5.00 1.46
N ILE A 67 11.23 -4.74 1.84
CA ILE A 67 11.51 -4.00 3.08
C ILE A 67 11.07 -2.53 3.01
N VAL A 68 11.13 -1.93 1.82
CA VAL A 68 10.75 -0.52 1.57
C VAL A 68 9.22 -0.32 1.64
N ALA A 69 8.47 -0.95 0.74
CA ALA A 69 7.02 -0.78 0.68
C ALA A 69 6.34 -1.91 -0.12
N GLN A 70 5.05 -2.15 0.15
CA GLN A 70 4.27 -3.18 -0.55
C GLN A 70 3.35 -2.54 -1.59
N LYS A 71 3.59 -2.84 -2.87
CA LYS A 71 2.81 -2.30 -3.98
C LYS A 71 1.50 -3.07 -4.15
N CYS A 72 0.38 -2.36 -4.26
CA CYS A 72 -0.88 -2.96 -4.68
C CYS A 72 -0.86 -3.23 -6.19
N LEU A 73 -1.03 -4.49 -6.60
CA LEU A 73 -1.05 -4.88 -8.01
C LEU A 73 -2.33 -4.45 -8.76
N ASN A 74 -3.38 -4.04 -8.03
CA ASN A 74 -4.66 -3.63 -8.62
C ASN A 74 -4.70 -2.16 -9.01
N CYS A 75 -4.09 -1.26 -8.23
CA CYS A 75 -4.13 0.19 -8.47
C CYS A 75 -2.76 0.88 -8.39
N ASN A 76 -1.66 0.14 -8.24
CA ASN A 76 -0.29 0.65 -8.12
C ASN A 76 0.00 1.52 -6.89
N SER A 77 -0.96 1.71 -5.99
CA SER A 77 -0.76 2.43 -4.73
C SER A 77 0.11 1.64 -3.74
N TYR A 78 0.92 2.34 -2.95
CA TYR A 78 1.61 1.77 -1.78
C TYR A 78 0.94 2.11 -0.46
N ASN A 79 -0.25 2.74 -0.47
CA ASN A 79 -1.07 2.92 0.73
C ASN A 79 -1.73 1.58 1.12
N THR A 80 -0.91 0.68 1.66
CA THR A 80 -1.26 -0.70 1.96
C THR A 80 -0.91 -1.03 3.41
N ARG A 81 -1.62 -2.00 3.99
CA ARG A 81 -1.30 -2.55 5.32
C ARG A 81 -1.18 -4.07 5.24
N GLN A 82 -0.21 -4.62 5.96
CA GLN A 82 -0.05 -6.07 6.06
C GLN A 82 -1.21 -6.68 6.87
N THR A 83 -1.72 -7.81 6.42
CA THR A 83 -2.74 -8.61 7.12
C THR A 83 -2.20 -10.00 7.44
N ARG A 84 -2.86 -10.72 8.36
CA ARG A 84 -2.42 -12.05 8.81
C ARG A 84 -2.74 -13.18 7.82
N GLY A 85 -3.23 -12.87 6.61
CA GLY A 85 -3.68 -13.85 5.64
C GLY A 85 -4.99 -13.44 4.96
N CYS A 86 -5.43 -14.23 3.99
CA CYS A 86 -6.82 -14.19 3.54
C CYS A 86 -7.72 -14.48 4.75
N HIS A 87 -8.41 -13.47 5.26
CA HIS A 87 -9.54 -13.73 6.16
C HIS A 87 -10.61 -14.40 5.31
N THR A 88 -10.73 -15.72 5.43
CA THR A 88 -11.94 -16.44 5.06
C THR A 88 -13.07 -16.00 6.00
N THR A 89 -13.61 -14.82 5.75
CA THR A 89 -14.89 -14.38 6.30
C THR A 89 -15.83 -14.13 5.13
N ASN A 90 -16.54 -15.20 4.76
CA ASN A 90 -17.80 -15.24 4.00
C ASN A 90 -17.94 -14.27 2.81
N THR A 91 -17.39 -14.65 1.66
CA THR A 91 -18.15 -14.66 0.38
C THR A 91 -17.46 -15.59 -0.62
N CYS A 92 -17.54 -16.91 -0.41
CA CYS A 92 -17.85 -17.77 -1.54
C CYS A 92 -19.34 -17.50 -1.82
N ARG A 93 -19.65 -16.77 -2.90
CA ARG A 93 -21.01 -16.78 -3.43
C ARG A 93 -21.18 -18.07 -4.22
N LEU A 94 -22.28 -18.75 -3.93
CA LEU A 94 -22.88 -19.83 -4.72
C LEU A 94 -22.97 -19.44 -6.20
#